data_AF-A0AAV4K622-F1
#
_entry.id   AF-A0AAV4K622-F1
#
_cell.length_a   1.000
_cell.length_b   1.000
_cell.length_c   1.000
_cell.angle_alpha   90.00
_cell.angle_beta   90.00
_cell.angle_gamma   90.00
#
_symmetry.space_group_name_H-M   'P 1'
#
loop_
_entity.id
_entity.type
_entity.pdbx_description
1 polymer ?
#
loop_
_entity_poly.entity_id
_entity_poly.type
_entity_poly.pdbx_seq_one_letter_code
_entity_poly.pdbx_strand_id
1 'polypeptide(L)'
;MPARSLLLLPDLGDLLRTQPQYNAATLAELLAALGEREVWWASSPDPEHPLRDALPAAGVILRELPLPDWGWADAEHEQLVTFLELYPQGRERLRAAAQAEAEFARHLGEPLTPADVLGGDLFTAASEYRAATAAALDEGPGTRWHARRLDEVATLARDLSGVMLAPLDDLPGLLERLPGAALPGLPGFVPGEASRLRALADRAWHLRDEDDPAALLAALEREAGDRTTPRAELDAAAANLYFAAGDLPGARFWLERAAHALPPEHPRSLAGLVLARLGQVRDALGERDLARRTYQAVLALAFAPAVAREAAAAGLQTPFVLDLTS
;
A
#
# COMPACT_ATOMS: atom_id res chain seq x y z
N MET A 1 -2.36 37.30 -2.84
CA MET A 1 -2.80 36.15 -2.02
C MET A 1 -1.54 35.50 -1.48
N PRO A 2 -1.48 35.07 -0.21
CA PRO A 2 -0.30 34.37 0.29
C PRO A 2 -0.08 33.13 -0.60
N ALA A 3 1.16 32.87 -1.00
CA ALA A 3 1.50 31.64 -1.69
C ALA A 3 1.03 30.47 -0.81
N ARG A 4 0.21 29.56 -1.36
CA ARG A 4 -0.20 28.36 -0.62
C ARG A 4 1.07 27.59 -0.27
N SER A 5 1.29 27.35 1.01
CA SER A 5 2.38 26.50 1.50
C SER A 5 2.19 25.07 1.01
N LEU A 6 3.29 24.35 0.82
CA LEU A 6 3.27 22.92 0.52
C LEU A 6 2.98 22.13 1.80
N LEU A 7 2.02 21.21 1.75
CA LEU A 7 1.73 20.29 2.85
C LEU A 7 2.30 18.91 2.51
N LEU A 8 3.07 18.33 3.43
CA LEU A 8 3.61 16.98 3.28
C LEU A 8 2.69 15.99 4.00
N LEU A 9 2.12 15.06 3.24
CA LEU A 9 1.25 14.01 3.76
C LEU A 9 2.03 12.68 3.75
N PRO A 10 2.15 11.99 4.89
CA PRO A 10 2.90 10.75 4.98
C PRO A 10 2.23 9.63 4.19
N ASP A 11 3.05 8.89 3.47
CA ASP A 11 2.69 7.62 2.85
C ASP A 11 3.36 6.47 3.60
N LEU A 12 2.58 5.45 3.96
CA LEU A 12 3.07 4.26 4.64
C LEU A 12 3.30 3.07 3.69
N GLY A 13 3.15 3.25 2.38
CA GLY A 13 3.32 2.15 1.45
C GLY A 13 2.21 1.11 1.58
N ASP A 14 2.62 -0.15 1.50
CA ASP A 14 1.70 -1.29 1.70
C ASP A 14 1.17 -1.42 3.13
N LEU A 15 1.80 -0.78 4.13
CA LEU A 15 1.26 -0.76 5.49
C LEU A 15 -0.12 -0.10 5.56
N LEU A 16 -0.50 0.71 4.57
CA LEU A 16 -1.87 1.23 4.46
C LEU A 16 -2.93 0.12 4.36
N ARG A 17 -2.56 -1.11 3.96
CA ARG A 17 -3.46 -2.29 3.92
C ARG A 17 -3.57 -2.99 5.27
N THR A 18 -2.68 -2.71 6.21
CA THR A 18 -2.66 -3.37 7.53
C THR A 18 -3.06 -2.44 8.67
N GLN A 19 -3.18 -1.13 8.39
CA GLN A 19 -3.46 -0.10 9.38
C GLN A 19 -4.94 0.33 9.36
N PRO A 20 -5.79 -0.16 10.29
CA PRO A 20 -7.23 0.05 10.21
C PRO A 20 -7.66 1.51 10.37
N GLN A 21 -6.88 2.32 11.10
CA GLN A 21 -7.18 3.73 11.38
C GLN A 21 -6.33 4.71 10.56
N TYR A 22 -5.38 4.22 9.75
CA TYR A 22 -4.59 5.02 8.82
C TYR A 22 -4.39 4.23 7.52
N ASN A 23 -5.47 4.07 6.77
CA ASN A 23 -5.48 3.33 5.51
C ASN A 23 -5.62 4.25 4.30
N ALA A 24 -5.70 3.65 3.11
CA ALA A 24 -5.81 4.39 1.86
C ALA A 24 -7.04 5.31 1.76
N ALA A 25 -8.17 4.92 2.35
CA ALA A 25 -9.38 5.76 2.41
C ALA A 25 -9.23 6.88 3.45
N THR A 26 -8.48 6.67 4.53
CA THR A 26 -8.13 7.72 5.50
C THR A 26 -7.35 8.85 4.84
N LEU A 27 -6.41 8.52 3.97
CA LEU A 27 -5.69 9.53 3.18
C LEU A 27 -6.61 10.29 2.22
N ALA A 28 -7.60 9.62 1.61
CA ALA A 28 -8.61 10.30 0.80
C ALA A 28 -9.49 11.25 1.63
N GLU A 29 -9.90 10.84 2.84
CA GLU A 29 -10.68 11.67 3.77
C GLU A 29 -9.87 12.86 4.30
N LEU A 30 -8.57 12.67 4.57
CA LEU A 30 -7.65 13.75 4.96
C LEU A 30 -7.54 14.80 3.86
N LEU A 31 -7.36 14.37 2.59
CA LEU A 31 -7.32 15.29 1.45
C LEU A 31 -8.64 16.05 1.28
N ALA A 32 -9.77 15.37 1.45
CA ALA A 32 -11.08 16.02 1.43
C ALA A 32 -11.23 17.05 2.55
N ALA A 33 -10.74 16.76 3.76
CA ALA A 33 -10.73 17.70 4.89
C ALA A 33 -9.83 18.92 4.64
N LEU A 34 -8.72 18.74 3.93
CA LEU A 34 -7.84 19.82 3.46
C LEU A 34 -8.43 20.61 2.28
N GLY A 35 -9.52 20.13 1.67
CA GLY A 35 -10.11 20.71 0.48
C GLY A 35 -9.27 20.52 -0.79
N GLU A 36 -8.40 19.51 -0.79
CA GLU A 36 -7.48 19.22 -1.90
C GLU A 36 -8.02 18.09 -2.77
N ARG A 37 -7.95 18.29 -4.09
CA ARG A 37 -8.38 17.32 -5.12
C ARG A 37 -7.25 16.91 -6.05
N GLU A 38 -6.07 17.43 -5.79
CA GLU A 38 -4.87 17.16 -6.57
C GLU A 38 -3.71 17.01 -5.58
N VAL A 39 -2.87 16.01 -5.80
CA VAL A 39 -1.70 15.75 -4.96
C VAL A 39 -0.48 15.48 -5.82
N TRP A 40 0.67 15.97 -5.36
CA TRP A 40 1.97 15.63 -5.91
C TRP A 40 2.41 14.27 -5.36
N TRP A 41 2.78 13.37 -6.25
CA TRP A 41 3.25 12.03 -5.90
C TRP A 41 4.78 12.02 -5.86
N ALA A 42 5.33 11.99 -4.66
CA ALA A 42 6.76 11.78 -4.39
C ALA A 42 7.02 10.42 -3.71
N SER A 43 6.04 9.52 -3.75
CA SER A 43 6.07 8.20 -3.12
C SER A 43 6.55 7.11 -4.08
N SER A 44 6.40 5.84 -3.68
CA SER A 44 6.86 4.67 -4.41
C SER A 44 6.42 4.67 -5.89
N PRO A 45 7.30 4.25 -6.82
CA PRO A 45 6.93 4.04 -8.22
C PRO A 45 6.08 2.77 -8.40
N ASP A 46 5.86 1.98 -7.34
CA ASP A 46 5.07 0.75 -7.38
C ASP A 46 3.66 1.02 -7.96
N PRO A 47 3.29 0.41 -9.10
CA PRO A 47 1.97 0.59 -9.69
C PRO A 47 0.83 -0.06 -8.89
N GLU A 48 1.14 -0.98 -7.96
CA GLU A 48 0.20 -1.71 -7.08
C GLU A 48 -0.04 -1.02 -5.73
N HIS A 49 0.64 0.09 -5.50
CA HIS A 49 0.50 0.89 -4.29
C HIS A 49 -0.98 1.23 -4.01
N PRO A 50 -1.50 0.99 -2.79
CA PRO A 50 -2.93 1.09 -2.49
C PRO A 50 -3.55 2.45 -2.81
N LEU A 51 -2.81 3.54 -2.62
CA LEU A 51 -3.27 4.89 -2.97
C LEU A 51 -3.48 5.13 -4.48
N ARG A 52 -2.83 4.37 -5.36
CA ARG A 52 -3.01 4.49 -6.82
C ARG A 52 -4.36 3.96 -7.30
N ASP A 53 -5.09 3.29 -6.42
CA ASP A 53 -6.49 2.92 -6.63
C ASP A 53 -7.43 3.81 -5.79
N ALA A 54 -7.15 3.97 -4.50
CA ALA A 54 -8.04 4.68 -3.60
C ALA A 54 -8.21 6.18 -3.93
N LEU A 55 -7.12 6.88 -4.27
CA LEU A 55 -7.16 8.32 -4.50
C LEU A 55 -7.92 8.69 -5.79
N PRO A 56 -7.63 8.08 -6.95
CA PRO A 56 -8.45 8.31 -8.15
C PRO A 56 -9.92 7.91 -7.96
N ALA A 57 -10.20 6.83 -7.23
CA ALA A 57 -11.57 6.42 -6.91
C ALA A 57 -12.32 7.48 -6.08
N ALA A 58 -11.63 8.12 -5.14
CA ALA A 58 -12.10 9.27 -4.38
C ALA A 58 -12.22 10.57 -5.20
N GLY A 59 -11.76 10.57 -6.46
CA GLY A 59 -11.76 11.75 -7.34
C GLY A 59 -10.57 12.68 -7.12
N VAL A 60 -9.48 12.18 -6.53
CA VAL A 60 -8.22 12.91 -6.37
C VAL A 60 -7.31 12.63 -7.57
N ILE A 61 -6.77 13.69 -8.16
CA ILE A 61 -5.82 13.64 -9.27
C ILE A 61 -4.41 13.43 -8.71
N LEU A 62 -3.72 12.39 -9.18
CA LEU A 62 -2.32 12.15 -8.89
C LEU A 62 -1.43 12.87 -9.92
N ARG A 63 -0.49 13.70 -9.45
CA ARG A 63 0.55 14.34 -10.27
C ARG A 63 1.90 13.74 -9.95
N GLU A 64 2.42 12.91 -10.84
CA GLU A 64 3.75 12.33 -10.70
C GLU A 64 4.83 13.41 -10.67
N LEU A 65 5.68 13.40 -9.64
CA LEU A 65 6.97 14.07 -9.74
C LEU A 65 7.90 13.24 -10.62
N PRO A 66 8.72 13.88 -11.48
CA PRO A 66 9.68 13.18 -12.32
C PRO A 66 10.88 12.71 -11.47
N LEU A 67 10.63 11.80 -10.53
CA LEU A 67 11.65 11.22 -9.69
C LEU A 67 12.60 10.37 -10.54
N PRO A 68 13.91 10.43 -10.29
CA PRO A 68 14.85 9.50 -10.90
C PRO A 68 14.55 8.06 -10.48
N ASP A 69 15.02 7.13 -11.30
CA ASP A 69 15.08 5.73 -10.91
C ASP A 69 16.17 5.55 -9.85
N TRP A 70 15.77 5.14 -8.65
CA TRP A 70 16.64 4.89 -7.50
C TRP A 70 17.03 3.43 -7.35
N GLY A 71 16.71 2.54 -8.30
CA GLY A 71 17.06 1.12 -8.20
C GLY A 71 18.58 0.85 -8.08
N TRP A 72 19.43 1.82 -8.43
CA TRP A 72 20.86 1.76 -8.16
C TRP A 72 21.21 1.88 -6.67
N ALA A 73 20.36 2.54 -5.86
CA ALA A 73 20.57 2.70 -4.43
C ALA A 73 20.44 1.37 -3.69
N ASP A 74 19.48 0.53 -4.10
CA ASP A 74 19.32 -0.82 -3.56
C ASP A 74 20.57 -1.66 -3.86
N ALA A 75 21.09 -1.57 -5.09
CA ALA A 75 22.31 -2.26 -5.48
C ALA A 75 23.56 -1.77 -4.70
N GLU A 76 23.68 -0.47 -4.45
CA GLU A 76 24.76 0.09 -3.60
C GLU A 76 24.61 -0.34 -2.13
N HIS A 77 23.38 -0.41 -1.62
CA HIS A 77 23.10 -0.89 -0.27
C HIS A 77 23.48 -2.37 -0.11
N GLU A 78 23.09 -3.24 -1.05
CA GLU A 78 23.48 -4.66 -1.07
C GLU A 78 24.99 -4.85 -1.09
N GLN A 79 25.71 -4.04 -1.88
CA GLN A 79 27.17 -4.06 -1.91
C GLN A 79 27.78 -3.62 -0.57
N LEU A 80 27.21 -2.59 0.07
CA LEU A 80 27.64 -2.17 1.41
C LEU A 80 27.45 -3.31 2.43
N VAL A 81 26.27 -3.94 2.45
CA VAL A 81 25.98 -5.05 3.37
C VAL A 81 27.01 -6.16 3.17
N THR A 82 27.22 -6.59 1.93
CA THR A 82 28.21 -7.61 1.57
C THR A 82 29.60 -7.24 2.06
N PHE A 83 30.02 -5.98 1.89
CA PHE A 83 31.31 -5.49 2.35
C PHE A 83 31.43 -5.49 3.89
N LEU A 84 30.42 -5.00 4.60
CA LEU A 84 30.42 -4.91 6.06
C LEU A 84 30.43 -6.30 6.72
N GLU A 85 29.82 -7.31 6.10
CA GLU A 85 29.83 -8.69 6.61
C GLU A 85 31.23 -9.30 6.69
N LEU A 86 32.16 -8.87 5.83
CA LEU A 86 33.53 -9.39 5.77
C LEU A 86 34.36 -9.05 7.02
N TYR A 87 33.95 -8.04 7.80
CA TYR A 87 34.74 -7.52 8.92
C TYR A 87 33.97 -7.62 10.25
N PRO A 88 34.62 -7.98 11.38
CA PRO A 88 33.96 -8.02 12.69
C PRO A 88 33.28 -6.69 13.08
N GLN A 89 33.95 -5.55 12.87
CA GLN A 89 33.38 -4.23 13.13
C GLN A 89 32.20 -3.92 12.21
N GLY A 90 32.25 -4.32 10.94
CA GLY A 90 31.14 -4.12 10.00
C GLY A 90 29.88 -4.90 10.43
N ARG A 91 30.05 -6.13 10.93
CA ARG A 91 28.95 -6.91 11.51
C ARG A 91 28.34 -6.30 12.76
N GLU A 92 29.11 -5.57 13.56
CA GLU A 92 28.56 -4.82 14.71
C GLU A 92 27.71 -3.63 14.26
N ARG A 93 28.15 -2.94 13.20
CA ARG A 93 27.43 -1.81 12.60
C ARG A 93 26.12 -2.25 11.95
N LEU A 94 26.14 -3.37 11.22
CA LEU A 94 24.93 -3.99 10.67
C LEU A 94 23.94 -4.38 11.78
N ARG A 95 24.43 -4.95 12.89
CA ARG A 95 23.58 -5.26 14.05
C ARG A 95 22.95 -4.02 14.68
N ALA A 96 23.70 -2.93 14.80
CA ALA A 96 23.16 -1.67 15.31
C ALA A 96 22.11 -1.06 14.38
N ALA A 97 22.34 -1.08 13.06
CA ALA A 97 21.37 -0.61 12.08
C ALA A 97 20.09 -1.47 12.08
N ALA A 98 20.23 -2.80 12.15
CA ALA A 98 19.11 -3.72 12.25
C ALA A 98 18.31 -3.55 13.56
N GLN A 99 18.98 -3.18 14.66
CA GLN A 99 18.28 -2.88 15.91
C GLN A 99 17.42 -1.61 15.78
N ALA A 100 17.94 -0.55 15.16
CA ALA A 100 17.17 0.67 14.90
C ALA A 100 15.97 0.40 13.98
N GLU A 101 16.16 -0.42 12.94
CA GLU A 101 15.08 -0.86 12.05
C GLU A 101 14.01 -1.67 12.80
N ALA A 102 14.41 -2.63 13.63
CA ALA A 102 13.48 -3.43 14.42
C ALA A 102 12.68 -2.58 15.43
N GLU A 103 13.31 -1.57 16.02
CA GLU A 103 12.63 -0.64 16.93
C GLU A 103 11.58 0.19 16.19
N PHE A 104 11.92 0.75 15.02
CA PHE A 104 10.97 1.48 14.19
C PHE A 104 9.85 0.58 13.66
N ALA A 105 10.17 -0.63 13.22
CA ALA A 105 9.19 -1.62 12.78
C ALA A 105 8.18 -1.98 13.86
N ARG A 106 8.58 -1.97 15.15
CA ARG A 106 7.67 -2.17 16.28
C ARG A 106 6.61 -1.07 16.35
N HIS A 107 7.00 0.20 16.15
CA HIS A 107 6.05 1.31 16.08
C HIS A 107 5.08 1.16 14.90
N LEU A 108 5.59 0.74 13.73
CA LEU A 108 4.77 0.48 12.55
C LEU A 108 3.82 -0.73 12.70
N GLY A 109 4.08 -1.61 13.67
CA GLY A 109 3.22 -2.75 13.99
C GLY A 109 2.08 -2.42 14.95
N GLU A 110 2.10 -1.27 15.61
CA GLU A 110 1.02 -0.80 16.48
C GLU A 110 -0.11 -0.19 15.62
N PRO A 111 -1.38 -0.20 16.08
CA PRO A 111 -2.46 0.47 15.37
C PRO A 111 -2.23 1.98 15.29
N LEU A 112 -2.07 2.50 14.07
CA LEU A 112 -1.74 3.91 13.83
C LEU A 112 -3.00 4.75 13.58
N THR A 113 -3.08 5.92 14.21
CA THR A 113 -4.07 6.95 13.93
C THR A 113 -3.45 8.11 13.14
N PRO A 114 -4.26 8.99 12.50
CA PRO A 114 -3.73 10.19 11.85
C PRO A 114 -2.91 11.08 12.78
N ALA A 115 -3.24 11.14 14.07
CA ALA A 115 -2.48 11.94 15.04
C ALA A 115 -1.07 11.37 15.27
N ASP A 116 -0.91 10.04 15.27
CA ASP A 116 0.39 9.39 15.46
C ASP A 116 1.32 9.67 14.27
N VAL A 117 0.77 9.66 13.05
CA VAL A 117 1.53 9.83 11.82
C VAL A 117 1.78 11.31 11.48
N LEU A 118 0.83 12.21 11.76
CA LEU A 118 0.91 13.65 11.43
C LEU A 118 1.63 14.47 12.53
N GLY A 119 2.89 14.13 12.77
CA GLY A 119 3.75 14.86 13.73
C GLY A 119 3.65 14.38 15.17
N GLY A 120 3.11 13.16 15.38
CA GLY A 120 3.11 12.45 16.66
C GLY A 120 4.35 11.58 16.87
N ASP A 121 4.22 10.57 17.74
CA ASP A 121 5.32 9.70 18.16
C ASP A 121 5.99 8.97 16.99
N LEU A 122 5.21 8.57 15.97
CA LEU A 122 5.75 7.85 14.81
C LEU A 122 6.65 8.74 13.95
N PHE A 123 6.33 10.02 13.81
CA PHE A 123 7.18 10.97 13.10
C PHE A 123 8.53 11.16 13.81
N THR A 124 8.51 11.23 15.15
CA THR A 124 9.72 11.28 15.96
C THR A 124 10.54 10.00 15.80
N ALA A 125 9.89 8.84 15.89
CA ALA A 125 10.54 7.54 15.71
C ALA A 125 11.18 7.40 14.32
N ALA A 126 10.55 7.91 13.26
CA ALA A 126 11.14 7.92 11.91
C ALA A 126 12.42 8.76 11.85
N SER A 127 12.44 9.92 12.51
CA SER A 127 13.64 10.76 12.60
C SER A 127 14.76 10.08 13.38
N GLU A 128 14.44 9.45 14.52
CA GLU A 128 15.41 8.74 15.36
C GLU A 128 15.98 7.52 14.65
N TYR A 129 15.13 6.74 13.97
CA TYR A 129 15.53 5.63 13.12
C TYR A 129 16.56 6.07 12.08
N ARG A 130 16.27 7.13 11.31
CA ARG A 130 17.19 7.63 10.29
C ARG A 130 18.53 8.08 10.87
N ALA A 131 18.50 8.80 11.99
CA ALA A 131 19.71 9.24 12.69
C ALA A 131 20.53 8.04 13.20
N ALA A 132 19.89 7.02 13.76
CA ALA A 132 20.54 5.82 14.27
C ALA A 132 21.17 4.99 13.14
N THR A 133 20.45 4.79 12.02
CA THR A 133 20.98 4.09 10.84
C THR A 133 22.15 4.85 10.22
N ALA A 134 22.06 6.18 10.11
CA ALA A 134 23.16 7.01 9.62
C ALA A 134 24.40 6.91 10.52
N ALA A 135 24.23 6.97 11.84
CA ALA A 135 25.32 6.82 12.80
C ALA A 135 25.94 5.41 12.77
N ALA A 136 25.12 4.37 12.61
CA ALA A 136 25.60 3.00 12.53
C ALA A 136 26.38 2.73 11.22
N LEU A 137 25.87 3.18 10.08
CA LEU A 137 26.42 2.89 8.76
C LEU A 137 27.41 3.95 8.23
N ASP A 138 27.57 5.08 8.95
CA ASP A 138 28.44 6.22 8.60
C ASP A 138 28.09 6.81 7.23
N GLU A 139 28.67 7.96 6.87
CA GLU A 139 28.42 8.56 5.57
C GLU A 139 29.05 7.72 4.45
N GLY A 140 28.23 7.08 3.63
CA GLY A 140 28.71 6.14 2.60
C GLY A 140 27.64 5.66 1.63
N PRO A 141 27.92 4.63 0.80
CA PRO A 141 26.98 4.12 -0.20
C PRO A 141 25.63 3.69 0.37
N GLY A 142 25.56 3.26 1.64
CA GLY A 142 24.30 2.87 2.27
C GLY A 142 23.41 4.00 2.80
N THR A 143 23.92 5.24 2.87
CA THR A 143 23.23 6.38 3.52
C THR A 143 23.20 7.63 2.62
N ARG A 144 24.17 7.78 1.71
CA ARG A 144 24.26 8.92 0.78
C ARG A 144 23.13 8.96 -0.24
N TRP A 145 22.64 7.79 -0.67
CA TRP A 145 21.54 7.74 -1.64
C TRP A 145 20.28 8.40 -1.07
N HIS A 146 19.98 8.21 0.22
CA HIS A 146 18.81 8.80 0.86
C HIS A 146 18.92 10.32 0.96
N ALA A 147 20.07 10.85 1.40
CA ALA A 147 20.31 12.30 1.40
C ALA A 147 20.18 12.90 -0.01
N ARG A 148 20.73 12.23 -1.02
CA ARG A 148 20.63 12.64 -2.42
C ARG A 148 19.20 12.60 -2.95
N ARG A 149 18.44 11.56 -2.60
CA ARG A 149 17.01 11.45 -2.88
C ARG A 149 16.24 12.63 -2.31
N LEU A 150 16.48 12.97 -1.03
CA LEU A 150 15.83 14.09 -0.38
C LEU A 150 16.18 15.43 -1.05
N ASP A 151 17.45 15.64 -1.45
CA ASP A 151 17.88 16.85 -2.16
C ASP A 151 17.20 16.99 -3.54
N GLU A 152 17.07 15.89 -4.27
CA GLU A 152 16.45 15.87 -5.60
C GLU A 152 14.93 16.05 -5.50
N VAL A 153 14.26 15.38 -4.57
CA VAL A 153 12.83 15.60 -4.28
C VAL A 153 12.58 17.05 -3.85
N ALA A 154 13.38 17.59 -2.93
CA ALA A 154 13.25 18.98 -2.49
C ALA A 154 13.49 19.99 -3.62
N THR A 155 14.39 19.68 -4.56
CA THR A 155 14.61 20.51 -5.75
C THR A 155 13.38 20.53 -6.65
N LEU A 156 12.76 19.38 -6.90
CA LEU A 156 11.51 19.28 -7.68
C LEU A 156 10.32 19.92 -6.95
N ALA A 157 10.30 19.86 -5.61
CA ALA A 157 9.20 20.33 -4.79
C ALA A 157 9.25 21.83 -4.42
N ARG A 158 10.38 22.51 -4.68
CA ARG A 158 10.66 23.88 -4.20
C ARG A 158 9.57 24.90 -4.50
N ASP A 159 9.00 24.84 -5.70
CA ASP A 159 8.01 25.80 -6.19
C ASP A 159 6.57 25.22 -6.19
N LEU A 160 6.39 24.04 -5.59
CA LEU A 160 5.08 23.40 -5.50
C LEU A 160 4.24 24.00 -4.38
N SER A 161 2.93 23.88 -4.54
CA SER A 161 1.93 24.22 -3.53
C SER A 161 0.83 23.15 -3.51
N GLY A 162 0.02 23.13 -2.45
CA GLY A 162 -0.98 22.09 -2.24
C GLY A 162 -0.43 20.97 -1.38
N VAL A 163 -0.80 19.72 -1.66
CA VAL A 163 -0.35 18.54 -0.89
C VAL A 163 0.61 17.69 -1.73
N MET A 164 1.68 17.21 -1.09
CA MET A 164 2.60 16.22 -1.63
C MET A 164 2.59 14.97 -0.73
N LEU A 165 2.37 13.81 -1.34
CA LEU A 165 2.55 12.51 -0.70
C LEU A 165 4.01 12.10 -0.81
N ALA A 166 4.63 11.75 0.32
CA ALA A 166 5.99 11.24 0.38
C ALA A 166 6.11 10.14 1.44
N PRO A 167 7.07 9.20 1.32
CA PRO A 167 7.29 8.16 2.31
C PRO A 167 7.51 8.76 3.70
N LEU A 168 6.88 8.20 4.74
CA LEU A 168 6.96 8.69 6.11
C LEU A 168 8.41 8.94 6.59
N ASP A 169 9.32 8.06 6.21
CA ASP A 169 10.74 8.10 6.57
C ASP A 169 11.56 9.12 5.76
N ASP A 170 11.00 9.71 4.71
CA ASP A 170 11.57 10.85 3.97
C ASP A 170 11.12 12.19 4.58
N LEU A 171 9.96 12.24 5.25
CA LEU A 171 9.33 13.50 5.70
C LEU A 171 10.22 14.38 6.61
N PRO A 172 10.88 13.85 7.67
CA PRO A 172 11.74 14.68 8.51
C PRO A 172 12.83 15.38 7.69
N GLY A 173 13.51 14.65 6.81
CA GLY A 173 14.57 15.19 5.97
C GLY A 173 14.08 16.14 4.86
N LEU A 174 12.84 15.96 4.38
CA LEU A 174 12.20 16.88 3.43
C LEU A 174 11.80 18.21 4.09
N LEU A 175 11.30 18.17 5.32
CA LEU A 175 10.93 19.39 6.06
C LEU A 175 12.15 20.29 6.34
N GLU A 176 13.32 19.70 6.58
CA GLU A 176 14.58 20.47 6.70
C GLU A 176 14.98 21.17 5.40
N ARG A 177 14.71 20.54 4.25
CA ARG A 177 15.10 21.04 2.91
C ARG A 177 14.06 21.98 2.29
N LEU A 178 12.82 21.92 2.76
CA LEU A 178 11.69 22.68 2.27
C LEU A 178 11.16 23.59 3.40
N PRO A 179 11.80 24.74 3.67
CA PRO A 179 11.46 25.60 4.81
C PRO A 179 10.05 26.23 4.75
N GLY A 180 9.38 26.16 3.59
CA GLY A 180 7.98 26.57 3.41
C GLY A 180 6.98 25.42 3.47
N ALA A 181 7.44 24.18 3.65
CA ALA A 181 6.60 23.00 3.77
C ALA A 181 6.25 22.72 5.23
N ALA A 182 5.10 22.10 5.46
CA ALA A 182 4.65 21.71 6.79
C ALA A 182 3.85 20.41 6.73
N LEU A 183 3.69 19.74 7.87
CA LEU A 183 2.68 18.70 8.02
C LEU A 183 1.29 19.34 8.14
N PRO A 184 0.21 18.68 7.67
CA PRO A 184 -1.14 19.20 7.80
C PRO A 184 -1.57 19.28 9.28
N GLY A 185 -1.91 20.49 9.72
CA GLY A 185 -2.47 20.72 11.05
C GLY A 185 -3.97 20.39 11.10
N LEU A 186 -4.31 19.14 11.39
CA LEU A 186 -5.70 18.66 11.49
C LEU A 186 -6.02 18.14 12.90
N PRO A 187 -5.98 19.00 13.93
CA PRO A 187 -6.26 18.57 15.30
C PRO A 187 -7.69 18.05 15.40
N GLY A 188 -7.84 16.82 15.90
CA GLY A 188 -9.14 16.20 16.10
C GLY A 188 -9.79 15.62 14.84
N PHE A 189 -9.04 15.47 13.73
CA PHE A 189 -9.51 14.66 12.62
C PHE A 189 -9.72 13.20 13.08
N VAL A 190 -10.88 12.65 12.75
CA VAL A 190 -11.24 11.26 13.03
C VAL A 190 -11.59 10.60 11.71
N PRO A 191 -10.97 9.45 11.37
CA PRO A 191 -11.33 8.68 10.19
C PRO A 191 -12.83 8.36 10.15
N GLY A 192 -13.43 8.50 8.98
CA GLY A 192 -14.85 8.34 8.76
C GLY A 192 -15.25 6.96 8.26
N GLU A 193 -16.40 6.91 7.60
CA GLU A 193 -17.02 5.68 7.13
C GLU A 193 -16.24 5.01 6.00
N ALA A 194 -15.59 5.78 5.12
CA ALA A 194 -14.80 5.21 4.03
C ALA A 194 -13.56 4.52 4.58
N SER A 195 -12.92 5.12 5.59
CA SER A 195 -11.82 4.51 6.34
C SER A 195 -12.24 3.20 7.02
N ARG A 196 -13.39 3.18 7.71
CA ARG A 196 -13.92 1.97 8.35
C ARG A 196 -14.18 0.86 7.32
N LEU A 197 -14.80 1.21 6.20
CA LEU A 197 -15.15 0.25 5.16
C LEU A 197 -13.91 -0.34 4.48
N ARG A 198 -12.92 0.49 4.17
CA ARG A 198 -11.62 0.07 3.64
C ARG A 198 -10.92 -0.90 4.59
N ALA A 199 -10.90 -0.59 5.89
CA ALA A 199 -10.31 -1.46 6.91
C ALA A 199 -11.01 -2.84 6.97
N LEU A 200 -12.34 -2.88 6.84
CA LEU A 200 -13.08 -4.14 6.77
C LEU A 200 -12.69 -4.97 5.53
N ALA A 201 -12.62 -4.33 4.36
CA ALA A 201 -12.21 -5.00 3.13
C ALA A 201 -10.77 -5.52 3.24
N ASP A 202 -9.83 -4.69 3.68
CA ASP A 202 -8.42 -5.05 3.86
C ASP A 202 -8.25 -6.22 4.84
N ARG A 203 -9.01 -6.23 5.94
CA ARG A 203 -9.00 -7.33 6.89
C ARG A 203 -9.49 -8.63 6.28
N ALA A 204 -10.54 -8.59 5.46
CA ALA A 204 -11.05 -9.77 4.77
C ALA A 204 -10.11 -10.27 3.67
N TRP A 205 -9.34 -9.40 3.01
CA TRP A 205 -8.27 -9.79 2.10
C TRP A 205 -7.04 -10.38 2.84
N HIS A 206 -6.79 -9.95 4.08
CA HIS A 206 -5.69 -10.39 4.94
C HIS A 206 -6.20 -11.07 6.22
N LEU A 207 -6.97 -12.15 6.02
CA LEU A 207 -7.46 -12.99 7.10
C LEU A 207 -6.28 -13.53 7.92
N ARG A 208 -6.37 -13.44 9.24
CA ARG A 208 -5.43 -14.07 10.17
C ARG A 208 -6.14 -15.15 10.99
N ASP A 209 -5.35 -16.01 11.62
CA ASP A 209 -5.85 -17.15 12.40
C ASP A 209 -6.77 -16.73 13.56
N GLU A 210 -6.55 -15.54 14.13
CA GLU A 210 -7.38 -15.02 15.22
C GLU A 210 -8.74 -14.44 14.79
N ASP A 211 -9.00 -14.31 13.48
CA ASP A 211 -10.25 -13.76 12.98
C ASP A 211 -11.43 -14.73 13.09
N ASP A 212 -12.64 -14.17 13.12
CA ASP A 212 -13.89 -14.91 12.89
C ASP A 212 -14.36 -14.66 11.45
N PRO A 213 -14.15 -15.62 10.51
CA PRO A 213 -14.54 -15.46 9.12
C PRO A 213 -16.05 -15.28 8.94
N ALA A 214 -16.87 -15.88 9.82
CA ALA A 214 -18.33 -15.75 9.73
C ALA A 214 -18.78 -14.35 10.14
N ALA A 215 -18.18 -13.78 11.18
CA ALA A 215 -18.44 -12.39 11.57
C ALA A 215 -17.98 -11.39 10.50
N LEU A 216 -16.82 -11.61 9.87
CA LEU A 216 -16.32 -10.78 8.76
C LEU A 216 -17.23 -10.87 7.55
N LEU A 217 -17.65 -12.07 7.15
CA LEU A 217 -18.60 -12.25 6.07
C LEU A 217 -19.92 -11.52 6.35
N ALA A 218 -20.50 -11.70 7.54
CA ALA A 218 -21.72 -11.02 7.94
C ALA A 218 -21.55 -9.49 7.99
N ALA A 219 -20.35 -8.98 8.24
CA ALA A 219 -20.05 -7.56 8.13
C ALA A 219 -20.04 -7.11 6.66
N LEU A 220 -19.27 -7.77 5.79
CA LEU A 220 -19.19 -7.45 4.37
C LEU A 220 -20.55 -7.44 3.67
N GLU A 221 -21.42 -8.40 3.99
CA GLU A 221 -22.74 -8.52 3.36
C GLU A 221 -23.66 -7.32 3.64
N ARG A 222 -23.53 -6.72 4.83
CA ARG A 222 -24.31 -5.56 5.29
C ARG A 222 -23.90 -4.25 4.61
N GLU A 223 -22.68 -4.20 4.07
CA GLU A 223 -22.12 -2.98 3.50
C GLU A 223 -22.52 -2.79 2.04
N ALA A 224 -22.84 -1.55 1.68
CA ALA A 224 -23.21 -1.20 0.30
C ALA A 224 -21.98 -0.92 -0.59
N GLY A 225 -20.81 -0.71 0.00
CA GLY A 225 -19.66 -0.17 -0.73
C GLY A 225 -19.67 1.36 -0.77
N ASP A 226 -18.54 1.94 -1.17
CA ASP A 226 -18.41 3.34 -1.53
C ASP A 226 -17.56 3.50 -2.80
N ARG A 227 -17.11 4.71 -3.12
CA ARG A 227 -16.27 4.95 -4.30
C ARG A 227 -14.90 4.30 -4.18
N THR A 228 -14.28 4.38 -3.01
CA THR A 228 -12.92 3.89 -2.73
C THR A 228 -12.88 2.38 -2.52
N THR A 229 -13.96 1.82 -1.97
CA THR A 229 -14.16 0.40 -1.67
C THR A 229 -15.51 -0.02 -2.24
N PRO A 230 -15.61 -0.25 -3.56
CA PRO A 230 -16.88 -0.55 -4.23
C PRO A 230 -17.47 -1.87 -3.78
N ARG A 231 -18.79 -2.03 -3.97
CA ARG A 231 -19.49 -3.28 -3.63
C ARG A 231 -18.84 -4.52 -4.23
N ALA A 232 -18.34 -4.42 -5.46
CA ALA A 232 -17.66 -5.51 -6.14
C ALA A 232 -16.40 -5.98 -5.39
N GLU A 233 -15.70 -5.07 -4.71
CA GLU A 233 -14.54 -5.43 -3.89
C GLU A 233 -14.96 -6.16 -2.62
N LEU A 234 -16.05 -5.72 -1.98
CA LEU A 234 -16.60 -6.40 -0.81
C LEU A 234 -17.09 -7.82 -1.15
N ASP A 235 -17.75 -7.97 -2.31
CA ASP A 235 -18.17 -9.27 -2.83
C ASP A 235 -16.94 -10.16 -3.14
N ALA A 236 -15.86 -9.60 -3.68
CA ALA A 236 -14.62 -10.32 -3.92
C ALA A 236 -13.92 -10.75 -2.63
N ALA A 237 -13.90 -9.87 -1.61
CA ALA A 237 -13.37 -10.18 -0.29
C ALA A 237 -14.17 -11.31 0.39
N ALA A 238 -15.50 -11.25 0.31
CA ALA A 238 -16.39 -12.32 0.79
C ALA A 238 -16.06 -13.67 0.10
N ALA A 239 -15.84 -13.64 -1.22
CA ALA A 239 -15.47 -14.85 -1.96
C ALA A 239 -14.16 -15.49 -1.48
N ASN A 240 -13.17 -14.69 -1.04
CA ASN A 240 -11.94 -15.25 -0.48
C ASN A 240 -12.19 -15.98 0.85
N LEU A 241 -13.15 -15.52 1.66
CA LEU A 241 -13.54 -16.21 2.90
C LEU A 241 -14.16 -17.57 2.58
N TYR A 242 -15.06 -17.64 1.60
CA TYR A 242 -15.61 -18.92 1.12
C TYR A 242 -14.52 -19.83 0.53
N PHE A 243 -13.59 -19.27 -0.24
CA PHE A 243 -12.48 -20.00 -0.82
C PHE A 243 -11.56 -20.59 0.26
N ALA A 244 -11.21 -19.81 1.28
CA ALA A 244 -10.41 -20.25 2.42
C ALA A 244 -11.13 -21.36 3.23
N ALA A 245 -12.46 -21.31 3.31
CA ALA A 245 -13.28 -22.35 3.93
C ALA A 245 -13.48 -23.61 3.05
N GLY A 246 -12.98 -23.61 1.81
CA GLY A 246 -13.16 -24.71 0.86
C GLY A 246 -14.53 -24.76 0.18
N ASP A 247 -15.41 -23.77 0.41
CA ASP A 247 -16.70 -23.65 -0.27
C ASP A 247 -16.51 -23.01 -1.65
N LEU A 248 -16.04 -23.82 -2.60
CA LEU A 248 -15.82 -23.40 -3.98
C LEU A 248 -17.11 -22.90 -4.68
N PRO A 249 -18.29 -23.54 -4.52
CA PRO A 249 -19.54 -23.00 -5.07
C PRO A 249 -19.88 -21.60 -4.52
N GLY A 250 -19.73 -21.39 -3.22
CA GLY A 250 -19.93 -20.08 -2.59
C GLY A 250 -18.95 -19.04 -3.11
N ALA A 251 -17.65 -19.37 -3.16
CA ALA A 251 -16.61 -18.50 -3.70
C ALA A 251 -16.91 -18.12 -5.16
N ARG A 252 -17.32 -19.07 -6.00
CA ARG A 252 -17.70 -18.82 -7.40
C ARG A 252 -18.84 -17.83 -7.49
N PHE A 253 -19.91 -18.04 -6.73
CA PHE A 253 -21.09 -17.17 -6.75
C PHE A 253 -20.70 -15.70 -6.48
N TRP A 254 -19.92 -15.47 -5.43
CA TRP A 254 -19.49 -14.12 -5.06
C TRP A 254 -18.51 -13.50 -6.06
N LEU A 255 -17.59 -14.28 -6.62
CA LEU A 255 -16.66 -13.79 -7.66
C LEU A 255 -17.36 -13.45 -8.97
N GLU A 256 -18.35 -14.23 -9.39
CA GLU A 256 -19.13 -13.93 -10.60
C GLU A 256 -19.96 -12.66 -10.41
N ARG A 257 -20.57 -12.50 -9.23
CA ARG A 257 -21.25 -11.27 -8.84
C ARG A 257 -20.30 -10.06 -8.84
N ALA A 258 -19.11 -10.20 -8.24
CA ALA A 258 -18.08 -9.16 -8.25
C ALA A 258 -17.65 -8.81 -9.68
N ALA A 259 -17.38 -9.81 -10.52
CA ALA A 259 -16.97 -9.63 -11.91
C ALA A 259 -18.01 -8.88 -12.74
N HIS A 260 -19.31 -9.12 -12.50
CA HIS A 260 -20.40 -8.42 -13.18
C HIS A 260 -20.59 -6.98 -12.69
N ALA A 261 -20.15 -6.67 -11.47
CA ALA A 261 -20.29 -5.35 -10.84
C ALA A 261 -18.99 -4.52 -10.89
N LEU A 262 -17.95 -4.98 -11.62
CA LEU A 262 -16.67 -4.29 -11.68
C LEU A 262 -16.85 -2.85 -12.21
N PRO A 263 -16.37 -1.84 -11.47
CA PRO A 263 -16.36 -0.47 -11.95
C PRO A 263 -15.40 -0.32 -13.13
N PRO A 264 -15.73 0.51 -14.13
CA PRO A 264 -14.95 0.61 -15.37
C PRO A 264 -13.59 1.32 -15.23
N GLU A 265 -13.40 2.16 -14.19
CA GLU A 265 -12.21 3.02 -14.05
C GLU A 265 -11.35 2.66 -12.83
N HIS A 266 -11.98 2.53 -11.65
CA HIS A 266 -11.27 2.29 -10.38
C HIS A 266 -12.09 1.45 -9.41
N PRO A 267 -11.47 0.61 -8.56
CA PRO A 267 -10.03 0.31 -8.47
C PRO A 267 -9.48 -0.44 -9.68
N ARG A 268 -8.29 -0.06 -10.18
CA ARG A 268 -7.69 -0.68 -11.38
C ARG A 268 -7.23 -2.11 -11.10
N SER A 269 -6.76 -2.38 -9.88
CA SER A 269 -6.28 -3.71 -9.48
C SER A 269 -7.40 -4.77 -9.39
N LEU A 270 -8.63 -4.35 -9.06
CA LEU A 270 -9.71 -5.23 -8.64
C LEU A 270 -10.10 -6.24 -9.72
N ALA A 271 -10.18 -5.80 -10.99
CA ALA A 271 -10.54 -6.69 -12.10
C ALA A 271 -9.56 -7.86 -12.22
N GLY A 272 -8.26 -7.60 -12.10
CA GLY A 272 -7.24 -8.64 -12.15
C GLY A 272 -7.38 -9.63 -11.00
N LEU A 273 -7.54 -9.14 -9.77
CA LEU A 273 -7.67 -9.96 -8.57
C LEU A 273 -8.92 -10.86 -8.61
N VAL A 274 -10.08 -10.30 -8.99
CA VAL A 274 -11.34 -11.03 -9.12
C VAL A 274 -11.23 -12.13 -10.18
N LEU A 275 -10.75 -11.78 -11.37
CA LEU A 275 -10.67 -12.74 -12.48
C LEU A 275 -9.63 -13.83 -12.21
N ALA A 276 -8.48 -13.51 -11.63
CA ALA A 276 -7.48 -14.51 -11.27
C ALA A 276 -8.04 -15.53 -10.26
N ARG A 277 -8.69 -15.06 -9.19
CA ARG A 277 -9.32 -15.93 -8.20
C ARG A 277 -10.47 -16.74 -8.79
N LEU A 278 -11.30 -16.14 -9.66
CA LEU A 278 -12.37 -16.86 -10.35
C LEU A 278 -11.82 -17.98 -11.25
N GLY A 279 -10.69 -17.75 -11.91
CA GLY A 279 -10.00 -18.80 -12.65
C GLY A 279 -9.58 -19.97 -11.76
N GLN A 280 -8.99 -19.69 -10.59
CA GLN A 280 -8.59 -20.72 -9.63
C GLN A 280 -9.77 -21.53 -9.11
N VAL A 281 -10.87 -20.86 -8.75
CA VAL A 281 -12.11 -21.52 -8.32
C VAL A 281 -12.68 -22.41 -9.42
N ARG A 282 -12.69 -21.94 -10.67
CA ARG A 282 -13.16 -22.72 -11.82
C ARG A 282 -12.31 -23.97 -12.06
N ASP A 283 -10.99 -23.86 -12.00
CA ASP A 283 -10.11 -25.02 -12.10
C ASP A 283 -10.37 -26.03 -10.97
N ALA A 284 -10.50 -25.55 -9.73
CA ALA A 284 -10.79 -26.41 -8.58
C ALA A 284 -12.18 -27.10 -8.66
N LEU A 285 -13.13 -26.50 -9.38
CA LEU A 285 -14.45 -27.09 -9.69
C LEU A 285 -14.43 -28.00 -10.94
N GLY A 286 -13.29 -28.15 -11.62
CA GLY A 286 -13.17 -28.93 -12.85
C GLY A 286 -13.62 -28.22 -14.14
N GLU A 287 -13.89 -26.91 -14.08
CA GLU A 287 -14.36 -26.07 -15.19
C GLU A 287 -13.20 -25.53 -16.04
N ARG A 288 -12.32 -26.43 -16.50
CA ARG A 288 -11.03 -26.08 -17.09
C ARG A 288 -11.11 -25.09 -18.26
N ASP A 289 -12.06 -25.28 -19.17
CA ASP A 289 -12.19 -24.40 -20.34
C ASP A 289 -12.61 -22.97 -19.94
N LEU A 290 -13.46 -22.84 -18.92
CA LEU A 290 -13.84 -21.53 -18.40
C LEU A 290 -12.68 -20.90 -17.64
N ALA A 291 -11.96 -21.65 -16.81
CA ALA A 291 -10.78 -21.17 -16.09
C ALA A 291 -9.73 -20.59 -17.04
N ARG A 292 -9.39 -21.31 -18.12
CA ARG A 292 -8.44 -20.83 -19.14
C ARG A 292 -8.85 -19.50 -19.77
N ARG A 293 -10.14 -19.35 -20.11
CA ARG A 293 -10.67 -18.08 -20.64
C ARG A 293 -10.58 -16.97 -19.61
N THR A 294 -10.87 -17.25 -18.34
CA THR A 294 -10.73 -16.26 -17.26
C THR A 294 -9.29 -15.80 -17.09
N TYR A 295 -8.32 -16.72 -17.10
CA TYR A 295 -6.90 -16.37 -16.99
C TYR A 295 -6.40 -15.58 -18.20
N GLN A 296 -6.83 -15.94 -19.41
CA GLN A 296 -6.54 -15.14 -20.61
C GLN A 296 -7.10 -13.72 -20.49
N ALA A 297 -8.29 -13.55 -19.89
CA ALA A 297 -8.87 -12.24 -19.64
C ALA A 297 -8.00 -11.40 -18.69
N VAL A 298 -7.45 -11.99 -17.61
CA VAL A 298 -6.51 -11.30 -16.70
C VAL A 298 -5.32 -10.73 -17.46
N LEU A 299 -4.69 -11.54 -18.32
CA LEU A 299 -3.51 -11.12 -19.09
C LEU A 299 -3.83 -10.11 -20.21
N ALA A 300 -5.11 -9.94 -20.56
CA ALA A 300 -5.57 -8.97 -21.53
C ALA A 300 -5.98 -7.62 -20.91
N LEU A 301 -6.02 -7.51 -19.57
CA LEU A 301 -6.34 -6.26 -18.89
C LEU A 301 -5.26 -5.20 -19.14
N ALA A 302 -5.68 -3.93 -19.20
CA ALA A 302 -4.75 -2.80 -19.28
C ALA A 302 -3.85 -2.71 -18.03
N PHE A 303 -4.35 -3.17 -16.89
CA PHE A 303 -3.59 -3.33 -15.66
C PHE A 303 -4.13 -4.54 -14.87
N ALA A 304 -3.23 -5.34 -14.33
CA ALA A 304 -3.52 -6.39 -13.36
C ALA A 304 -2.32 -6.50 -12.40
N PRO A 305 -2.55 -6.64 -11.09
CA PRO A 305 -1.48 -6.85 -10.11
C PRO A 305 -0.60 -8.05 -10.46
N ALA A 306 0.67 -8.03 -10.04
CA ALA A 306 1.65 -9.08 -10.29
C ALA A 306 1.12 -10.44 -9.83
N VAL A 307 0.58 -10.51 -8.60
CA VAL A 307 -0.02 -11.74 -8.06
C VAL A 307 -1.15 -12.30 -8.95
N ALA A 308 -1.97 -11.43 -9.54
CA ALA A 308 -3.06 -11.85 -10.43
C ALA A 308 -2.52 -12.35 -11.77
N ARG A 309 -1.52 -11.66 -12.34
CA ARG A 309 -0.86 -12.07 -13.59
C ARG A 309 -0.11 -13.39 -13.42
N GLU A 310 0.60 -13.55 -12.32
CA GLU A 310 1.33 -14.77 -11.97
C GLU A 310 0.38 -15.94 -11.78
N ALA A 311 -0.70 -15.75 -11.00
CA ALA A 311 -1.73 -16.76 -10.84
C ALA A 311 -2.37 -17.15 -12.18
N ALA A 312 -2.64 -16.18 -13.06
CA ALA A 312 -3.18 -16.44 -14.39
C ALA A 312 -2.19 -17.17 -15.30
N ALA A 313 -0.92 -16.77 -15.31
CA ALA A 313 0.13 -17.41 -16.09
C ALA A 313 0.36 -18.86 -15.63
N ALA A 314 0.44 -19.08 -14.31
CA ALA A 314 0.55 -20.41 -13.72
C ALA A 314 -0.67 -21.28 -14.04
N GLY A 315 -1.88 -20.74 -13.87
CA GLY A 315 -3.14 -21.43 -14.17
C GLY A 315 -3.29 -21.85 -15.64
N LEU A 316 -2.74 -21.07 -16.58
CA LEU A 316 -2.72 -21.45 -18.00
C LEU A 316 -1.80 -22.63 -18.30
N GLN A 317 -0.70 -22.77 -17.55
CA GLN A 317 0.23 -23.89 -17.68
C GLN A 317 -0.31 -25.14 -17.00
N THR A 318 -0.73 -25.00 -15.74
CA THR A 318 -1.15 -26.10 -14.88
C THR A 318 -2.47 -25.74 -14.21
N PRO A 319 -3.49 -26.61 -14.24
CA PRO A 319 -4.73 -26.35 -13.52
C PRO A 319 -4.48 -26.11 -12.03
N PHE A 320 -5.12 -25.08 -11.48
CA PHE A 320 -5.08 -24.84 -10.04
C PHE A 320 -5.79 -25.97 -9.28
N VAL A 321 -5.20 -26.41 -8.18
CA VAL A 321 -5.80 -27.38 -7.26
C VAL A 321 -5.80 -26.77 -5.87
N LEU A 322 -6.96 -26.74 -5.22
CA LEU A 322 -7.06 -26.30 -3.84
C LEU A 322 -6.64 -27.46 -2.93
N ASP A 323 -5.53 -27.28 -2.21
CA ASP A 323 -5.12 -28.18 -1.14
C ASP A 323 -5.47 -27.52 0.21
N LEU A 324 -6.39 -28.15 0.95
CA LEU A 324 -6.80 -27.70 2.28
C LEU A 324 -6.02 -28.42 3.41
N THR A 325 -5.02 -29.22 3.05
CA THR A 325 -4.14 -29.87 4.03
C THR A 325 -2.93 -28.98 4.32
N SER A 326 -3.13 -27.97 5.17
CA SER A 326 -2.07 -27.18 5.80
C SER A 326 -2.57 -26.70 7.17
#